data_AF-A0A290U1C8-F1
#
_entry.id   AF-A0A290U1C8-F1
#
_cell.length_a   1.000
_cell.length_b   1.000
_cell.length_c   1.000
_cell.angle_alpha   90.00
_cell.angle_beta   90.00
_cell.angle_gamma   90.00
#
_symmetry.space_group_name_H-M   'P 1'
#
loop_
_entity.id
_entity.type
_entity.pdbx_description
1 polymer ?
#
loop_
_entity_poly.entity_id
_entity_poly.type
_entity_poly.pdbx_seq_one_letter_code
_entity_poly.pdbx_strand_id
1 'polypeptide(L)'
;GGFGSKIYLYAEDVVVTWASKQINRPVKWTAERSESFQSDAHGRDHVTVAELAMDKDGKFLAMRVHTTAAMGAYLSTFASCIPTILYATLLAGQYTTPLIYCEVTAVFTNTAPVDAYRGAGRPEATYVVERLVETAARDMKLHPAEIRRRNFITQFPYQTPVALLYDIGNYGRTLDSATKMAEIAGFPARKAEAARRGKLRGLGYSCYIEACGIAPSAVAGSLGARAGLFEAGEVRVHPTGKVTIFTGSHSHGQGHETTFAQVVASRLGIPVDDVDIVHGDTGRVLFGMGTYGSRSLAVGGTAIIRAVDKVIAKGKKIAAHLMEAADTDVEFTDGAFKVAGTDKQVPFAQVALTAYVPHNYPHDKLEPGLNENAFYDPTNFTFPAGSHICEVEIDPDTGVTQIVSFTAVDDFGNIVNPMIVE
;
A
#
# COMPACT_ATOMS: atom_id res chain seq x y z
N GLY A 1 -3.04 -7.65 14.40
CA GLY A 1 -3.18 -6.24 14.00
C GLY A 1 -1.96 -5.44 14.39
N GLY A 2 -1.45 -4.61 13.48
CA GLY A 2 -0.35 -3.66 13.72
C GLY A 2 -0.74 -2.22 13.38
N PHE A 3 -1.30 -1.98 12.20
CA PHE A 3 -1.87 -0.68 11.78
C PHE A 3 -0.90 0.51 11.82
N GLY A 4 0.41 0.26 11.90
CA GLY A 4 1.46 1.27 12.01
C GLY A 4 2.10 1.33 13.41
N SER A 5 1.33 1.05 14.46
CA SER A 5 1.82 1.08 15.86
C SER A 5 3.01 0.15 16.13
N LYS A 6 3.16 -0.94 15.36
CA LYS A 6 4.24 -1.94 15.53
C LYS A 6 5.43 -1.74 14.58
N ILE A 7 5.57 -0.55 13.99
CA ILE A 7 6.73 -0.18 13.18
C ILE A 7 7.84 0.41 14.05
N TYR A 8 7.44 1.22 15.02
CA TYR A 8 8.34 1.95 15.90
C TYR A 8 9.05 1.01 16.89
N LEU A 9 10.29 1.35 17.23
CA LEU A 9 11.05 0.69 18.29
C LEU A 9 10.66 1.32 19.63
N TYR A 10 9.94 0.59 20.47
CA TYR A 10 9.54 1.09 21.78
C TYR A 10 10.67 0.93 22.82
N ALA A 11 10.60 1.72 23.88
CA ALA A 11 11.57 1.65 24.97
C ALA A 11 11.57 0.26 25.62
N GLU A 12 10.39 -0.35 25.73
CA GLU A 12 10.17 -1.66 26.28
C GLU A 12 10.92 -2.74 25.50
N ASP A 13 10.97 -2.67 24.15
CA ASP A 13 11.74 -3.59 23.31
C ASP A 13 13.24 -3.57 23.68
N VAL A 14 13.77 -2.37 23.93
CA VAL A 14 15.17 -2.17 24.34
C VAL A 14 15.40 -2.67 25.77
N VAL A 15 14.50 -2.32 26.69
CA VAL A 15 14.61 -2.66 28.11
C VAL A 15 14.51 -4.17 28.32
N VAL A 16 13.59 -4.88 27.66
CA VAL A 16 13.48 -6.35 27.81
C VAL A 16 14.68 -7.07 27.24
N THR A 17 15.23 -6.57 26.13
CA THR A 17 16.46 -7.11 25.51
C THR A 17 17.65 -6.94 26.44
N TRP A 18 17.81 -5.74 27.01
CA TRP A 18 18.86 -5.45 28.00
C TRP A 18 18.68 -6.30 29.26
N ALA A 19 17.48 -6.34 29.84
CA ALA A 19 17.19 -7.05 31.08
C ALA A 19 17.43 -8.56 30.95
N SER A 20 17.00 -9.17 29.83
CA SER A 20 17.25 -10.57 29.51
C SER A 20 18.74 -10.92 29.56
N LYS A 21 19.60 -10.04 29.02
CA LYS A 21 21.06 -10.21 29.08
C LYS A 21 21.62 -10.12 30.50
N GLN A 22 21.09 -9.25 31.35
CA GLN A 22 21.57 -9.10 32.74
C GLN A 22 21.30 -10.35 33.57
N ILE A 23 20.14 -10.97 33.39
CA ILE A 23 19.72 -12.13 34.20
C ILE A 23 19.99 -13.49 33.52
N ASN A 24 20.46 -13.48 32.27
CA ASN A 24 20.69 -14.66 31.44
C ASN A 24 19.47 -15.60 31.36
N ARG A 25 18.27 -15.02 31.26
CA ARG A 25 16.99 -15.74 31.17
C ARG A 25 16.01 -14.96 30.28
N PRO A 26 15.10 -15.65 29.57
CA PRO A 26 14.06 -14.97 28.80
C PRO A 26 13.22 -14.03 29.67
N VAL A 27 13.00 -12.82 29.16
CA VAL A 27 12.07 -11.82 29.75
C VAL A 27 10.92 -11.66 28.77
N LYS A 28 9.69 -11.80 29.28
CA LYS A 28 8.46 -11.55 28.53
C LYS A 28 7.83 -10.26 29.03
N TRP A 29 7.45 -9.38 28.11
CA TRP A 29 6.66 -8.19 28.39
C TRP A 29 5.40 -8.18 27.54
N THR A 30 4.33 -7.64 28.11
CA THR A 30 3.06 -7.39 27.45
C THR A 30 2.42 -6.19 28.13
N ALA A 31 1.98 -5.20 27.36
CA ALA A 31 1.21 -4.08 27.88
C ALA A 31 -0.27 -4.45 28.11
N GLU A 32 -0.86 -3.85 29.14
CA GLU A 32 -2.30 -3.68 29.26
C GLU A 32 -2.81 -2.59 28.30
N ARG A 33 -4.12 -2.58 28.05
CA ARG A 33 -4.73 -1.59 27.13
C ARG A 33 -4.56 -0.15 27.63
N SER A 34 -4.67 0.06 28.93
CA SER A 34 -4.49 1.36 29.59
C SER A 34 -3.06 1.90 29.38
N GLU A 35 -2.07 1.03 29.49
CA GLU A 35 -0.66 1.36 29.23
C GLU A 35 -0.48 1.76 27.76
N SER A 36 -0.97 0.95 26.82
CA SER A 36 -0.92 1.28 25.38
C SER A 36 -1.53 2.64 25.04
N PHE A 37 -2.61 3.06 25.71
CA PHE A 37 -3.18 4.40 25.48
C PHE A 37 -2.31 5.55 26.01
N GLN A 38 -1.43 5.27 26.97
CA GLN A 38 -0.56 6.27 27.60
C GLN A 38 0.84 6.31 26.96
N SER A 39 1.36 5.17 26.52
CA SER A 39 2.76 5.03 26.09
C SER A 39 2.95 4.81 24.58
N ASP A 40 1.99 4.16 23.90
CA ASP A 40 2.17 3.84 22.48
C ASP A 40 2.10 5.12 21.64
N ALA A 41 2.76 5.08 20.48
CA ALA A 41 2.72 6.23 19.59
C ALA A 41 1.30 6.44 19.03
N HIS A 42 0.78 7.66 19.15
CA HIS A 42 -0.48 8.07 18.55
C HIS A 42 -0.28 8.60 17.12
N GLY A 43 -1.35 8.93 16.39
CA GLY A 43 -1.27 9.40 15.01
C GLY A 43 -2.06 10.69 14.78
N ARG A 44 -1.82 11.35 13.64
CA ARG A 44 -2.47 12.60 13.19
C ARG A 44 -1.89 13.84 13.87
N ASP A 45 -2.64 14.44 14.79
CA ASP A 45 -2.33 15.67 15.55
C ASP A 45 -1.82 16.87 14.71
N HIS A 46 -2.51 17.12 13.58
CA HIS A 46 -2.30 18.29 12.74
C HIS A 46 -3.37 19.35 13.01
N VAL A 47 -2.93 20.60 13.14
CA VAL A 47 -3.78 21.79 13.04
C VAL A 47 -3.47 22.48 11.73
N THR A 48 -4.41 22.41 10.79
CA THR A 48 -4.20 22.89 9.42
C THR A 48 -5.13 24.06 9.09
N VAL A 49 -4.55 25.13 8.56
CA VAL A 49 -5.26 26.19 7.83
C VAL A 49 -4.96 26.01 6.35
N ALA A 50 -6.00 25.88 5.53
CA ALA A 50 -5.87 25.67 4.10
C ALA A 50 -6.82 26.58 3.33
N GLU A 51 -6.35 27.06 2.17
CA GLU A 51 -7.05 28.00 1.30
C GLU A 51 -6.98 27.51 -0.15
N LEU A 52 -8.09 27.61 -0.89
CA LEU A 52 -8.18 27.23 -2.30
C LEU A 52 -8.63 28.43 -3.13
N ALA A 53 -7.80 28.83 -4.10
CA ALA A 53 -8.14 29.84 -5.08
C ALA A 53 -8.85 29.19 -6.28
N MET A 54 -9.94 29.82 -6.74
CA MET A 54 -10.73 29.34 -7.87
C MET A 54 -11.05 30.48 -8.86
N ASP A 55 -11.25 30.12 -10.12
CA ASP A 55 -11.87 31.05 -11.09
C ASP A 55 -13.40 31.08 -10.96
N LYS A 56 -14.04 31.95 -11.76
CA LYS A 56 -15.50 32.12 -11.77
C LYS A 56 -16.28 30.85 -12.15
N ASP A 57 -15.64 29.89 -12.81
CA ASP A 57 -16.25 28.65 -13.29
C ASP A 57 -15.90 27.46 -12.35
N GLY A 58 -15.24 27.73 -11.23
CA GLY A 58 -14.89 26.73 -10.21
C GLY A 58 -13.67 25.89 -10.58
N LYS A 59 -12.79 26.37 -11.47
CA LYS A 59 -11.49 25.75 -11.75
C LYS A 59 -10.50 26.10 -10.65
N PHE A 60 -9.76 25.11 -10.15
CA PHE A 60 -8.75 25.30 -9.11
C PHE A 60 -7.49 25.94 -9.68
N LEU A 61 -7.04 27.03 -9.05
CA LEU A 61 -5.91 27.84 -9.51
C LEU A 61 -4.70 27.69 -8.60
N ALA A 62 -4.90 27.69 -7.29
CA ALA A 62 -3.81 27.54 -6.33
C ALA A 62 -4.33 27.02 -4.98
N MET A 63 -3.49 26.30 -4.25
CA MET A 63 -3.76 25.92 -2.87
C MET A 63 -2.61 26.34 -1.96
N ARG A 64 -2.95 26.94 -0.82
CA ARG A 64 -1.99 27.31 0.23
C ARG A 64 -2.36 26.60 1.53
N VAL A 65 -1.38 25.94 2.15
CA VAL A 65 -1.58 25.12 3.34
C VAL A 65 -0.53 25.47 4.39
N HIS A 66 -0.97 25.82 5.59
CA HIS A 66 -0.13 25.97 6.78
C HIS A 66 -0.56 24.93 7.80
N THR A 67 0.37 24.07 8.22
CA THR A 67 0.09 22.99 9.18
C THR A 67 1.02 23.13 10.39
N THR A 68 0.43 23.22 11.58
CA THR A 68 1.16 22.99 12.84
C THR A 68 0.97 21.53 13.24
N ALA A 69 2.05 20.76 13.28
CA ALA A 69 2.02 19.34 13.63
C ALA A 69 2.64 19.12 15.01
N ALA A 70 1.87 18.58 15.94
CA ALA A 70 2.42 18.14 17.21
C ALA A 70 3.22 16.84 17.01
N MET A 71 4.40 16.77 17.62
CA MET A 71 5.31 15.63 17.48
C MET A 71 5.35 14.73 18.73
N GLY A 72 4.66 15.11 19.80
CA GLY A 72 4.86 14.56 21.12
C GLY A 72 6.13 15.08 21.79
N ALA A 73 6.56 14.43 22.88
CA ALA A 73 7.74 14.84 23.65
C ALA A 73 9.06 14.49 22.94
N TYR A 74 9.04 13.50 22.04
CA TYR A 74 10.20 12.98 21.31
C TYR A 74 9.82 12.63 19.88
N LEU A 75 10.78 12.68 18.97
CA LEU A 75 10.58 12.23 17.60
C LEU A 75 10.63 10.70 17.54
N SER A 76 9.56 10.09 17.03
CA SER A 76 9.49 8.68 16.67
C SER A 76 10.15 8.41 15.30
N THR A 77 10.03 7.19 14.76
CA THR A 77 10.70 6.78 13.52
C THR A 77 10.20 7.57 12.32
N PHE A 78 8.88 7.75 12.17
CA PHE A 78 8.31 8.51 11.05
C PHE A 78 7.69 9.85 11.45
N ALA A 79 7.70 10.25 12.72
CA ALA A 79 7.14 11.52 13.23
C ALA A 79 7.36 12.70 12.27
N SER A 80 8.61 12.97 11.91
CA SER A 80 8.96 14.12 11.07
C SER A 80 8.53 13.98 9.60
N CYS A 81 8.49 12.75 9.08
CA CYS A 81 8.10 12.46 7.71
C CYS A 81 6.59 12.56 7.47
N ILE A 82 5.79 12.27 8.50
CA ILE A 82 4.32 12.23 8.44
C ILE A 82 3.70 13.57 8.01
N PRO A 83 3.96 14.70 8.70
CA PRO A 83 3.40 15.99 8.31
C PRO A 83 4.12 16.64 7.14
N THR A 84 5.25 16.10 6.69
CA THR A 84 6.05 16.66 5.60
C THR A 84 5.85 15.86 4.32
N ILE A 85 6.76 14.92 4.04
CA ILE A 85 6.84 14.17 2.79
C ILE A 85 5.59 13.34 2.53
N LEU A 86 5.07 12.69 3.57
CA LEU A 86 3.94 11.77 3.46
C LEU A 86 2.57 12.48 3.38
N TYR A 87 2.56 13.79 3.62
CA TYR A 87 1.39 14.65 3.62
C TYR A 87 1.42 15.63 2.45
N ALA A 88 2.43 16.51 2.40
CA ALA A 88 2.51 17.62 1.45
C ALA A 88 2.55 17.16 -0.01
N THR A 89 3.16 16.01 -0.28
CA THR A 89 3.29 15.47 -1.65
C THR A 89 1.97 14.91 -2.22
N LEU A 90 0.94 14.75 -1.39
CA LEU A 90 -0.40 14.31 -1.81
C LEU A 90 -1.46 15.40 -1.75
N LEU A 91 -1.07 16.64 -1.44
CA LEU A 91 -1.97 17.78 -1.44
C LEU A 91 -2.56 18.09 -2.83
N ALA A 92 -1.99 17.54 -3.92
CA ALA A 92 -2.64 17.61 -5.23
C ALA A 92 -3.98 16.84 -5.27
N GLY A 93 -4.16 15.82 -4.41
CA GLY A 93 -5.31 14.93 -4.47
C GLY A 93 -5.50 14.36 -5.88
N GLN A 94 -6.76 14.25 -6.32
CA GLN A 94 -7.10 13.84 -7.69
C GLN A 94 -7.18 15.02 -8.68
N TYR A 95 -6.72 16.22 -8.32
CA TYR A 95 -7.11 17.46 -8.99
C TYR A 95 -5.96 18.18 -9.73
N THR A 96 -6.28 18.86 -10.84
CA THR A 96 -5.36 19.67 -11.63
C THR A 96 -5.18 21.07 -11.01
N THR A 97 -4.75 21.15 -9.75
CA THR A 97 -4.44 22.43 -9.08
C THR A 97 -2.99 22.80 -9.40
N PRO A 98 -2.70 23.81 -10.24
CA PRO A 98 -1.37 23.98 -10.82
C PRO A 98 -0.32 24.53 -9.84
N LEU A 99 -0.73 25.24 -8.79
CA LEU A 99 0.17 25.83 -7.80
C LEU A 99 -0.22 25.34 -6.41
N ILE A 100 0.70 24.69 -5.70
CA ILE A 100 0.47 24.24 -4.33
C ILE A 100 1.66 24.64 -3.48
N TYR A 101 1.38 25.32 -2.37
CA TYR A 101 2.35 25.66 -1.34
C TYR A 101 1.93 25.02 -0.02
N CYS A 102 2.87 24.35 0.65
CA CYS A 102 2.68 23.77 1.97
C CYS A 102 3.82 24.18 2.90
N GLU A 103 3.47 24.75 4.04
CA GLU A 103 4.38 25.03 5.14
C GLU A 103 3.99 24.18 6.36
N VAL A 104 5.00 23.62 7.02
CA VAL A 104 4.81 22.74 8.18
C VAL A 104 5.65 23.28 9.34
N THR A 105 5.00 23.57 10.46
CA THR A 105 5.64 23.87 11.74
C THR A 105 5.50 22.67 12.67
N ALA A 106 6.60 21.97 12.91
CA ALA A 106 6.65 20.87 13.87
C ALA A 106 6.88 21.41 15.30
N VAL A 107 6.06 21.00 16.27
CA VAL A 107 6.17 21.43 17.67
C VAL A 107 6.26 20.24 18.62
N PHE A 108 7.18 20.33 19.59
CA PHE A 108 7.21 19.38 20.71
C PHE A 108 6.10 19.70 21.70
N THR A 109 5.48 18.66 22.26
CA THR A 109 4.41 18.77 23.26
C THR A 109 4.66 17.79 24.40
N ASN A 110 4.07 18.01 25.58
CA ASN A 110 4.16 17.07 26.71
C ASN A 110 3.17 15.91 26.56
N THR A 111 3.24 15.19 25.43
CA THR A 111 2.40 14.03 25.12
C THR A 111 3.25 12.86 24.61
N ALA A 112 2.65 11.66 24.47
CA ALA A 112 3.30 10.52 23.82
C ALA A 112 3.76 10.90 22.39
N PRO A 113 4.82 10.28 21.85
CA PRO A 113 5.26 10.54 20.47
C PRO A 113 4.17 10.26 19.43
N VAL A 114 4.09 11.07 18.37
CA VAL A 114 3.30 10.75 17.16
C VAL A 114 4.09 9.81 16.25
N ASP A 115 3.47 8.78 15.70
CA ASP A 115 4.00 7.98 14.60
C ASP A 115 2.85 7.46 13.70
N ALA A 116 3.18 6.52 12.82
CA ALA A 116 2.30 6.02 11.80
C ALA A 116 1.08 5.31 12.39
N TYR A 117 -0.10 5.82 12.06
CA TYR A 117 -1.36 5.09 12.10
C TYR A 117 -1.96 5.09 10.70
N ARG A 118 -2.38 3.92 10.19
CA ARG A 118 -2.84 3.61 8.81
C ARG A 118 -2.97 4.83 7.89
N GLY A 119 -2.15 4.85 6.84
CA GLY A 119 -2.01 5.99 5.93
C GLY A 119 -0.84 6.89 6.34
N ALA A 120 -0.92 7.53 7.51
CA ALA A 120 0.12 8.39 8.07
C ALA A 120 0.55 9.53 7.11
N GLY A 121 -0.06 10.71 7.28
CA GLY A 121 0.10 11.87 6.42
C GLY A 121 -0.89 11.90 5.26
N ARG A 122 -1.15 10.75 4.61
CA ARG A 122 -2.10 10.68 3.48
C ARG A 122 -3.56 10.92 3.86
N PRO A 123 -4.08 10.35 4.98
CA PRO A 123 -5.42 10.68 5.45
C PRO A 123 -5.57 12.16 5.79
N GLU A 124 -4.55 12.78 6.38
CA GLU A 124 -4.50 14.20 6.69
C GLU A 124 -4.55 15.04 5.41
N ALA A 125 -3.78 14.66 4.38
CA ALA A 125 -3.79 15.35 3.08
C ALA A 125 -5.15 15.21 2.38
N THR A 126 -5.68 13.99 2.31
CA THR A 126 -7.00 13.70 1.73
C THR A 126 -8.10 14.46 2.48
N TYR A 127 -8.05 14.49 3.81
CA TYR A 127 -9.01 15.23 4.61
C TYR A 127 -8.97 16.73 4.29
N VAL A 128 -7.78 17.34 4.25
CA VAL A 128 -7.62 18.76 3.90
C VAL A 128 -8.16 19.05 2.51
N VAL A 129 -7.73 18.27 1.51
CA VAL A 129 -8.14 18.46 0.11
C VAL A 129 -9.65 18.28 -0.04
N GLU A 130 -10.22 17.17 0.43
CA GLU A 130 -11.65 16.89 0.23
C GLU A 130 -12.54 17.85 1.03
N ARG A 131 -12.10 18.32 2.21
CA ARG A 131 -12.80 19.38 2.95
C ARG A 131 -12.78 20.71 2.21
N LEU A 132 -11.68 21.07 1.57
CA LEU A 132 -11.61 22.27 0.73
C LEU A 132 -12.54 22.13 -0.49
N VAL A 133 -12.51 21.00 -1.17
CA VAL A 133 -13.38 20.76 -2.34
C VAL A 133 -14.86 20.78 -1.97
N GLU A 134 -15.25 20.19 -0.84
CA GLU A 134 -16.61 20.28 -0.31
C GLU A 134 -17.02 21.72 0.04
N THR A 135 -16.11 22.51 0.61
CA THR A 135 -16.38 23.91 0.97
C THR A 135 -16.52 24.76 -0.29
N ALA A 136 -15.61 24.58 -1.25
CA ALA A 136 -15.67 25.20 -2.57
C ALA A 136 -16.96 24.88 -3.32
N ALA A 137 -17.46 23.63 -3.26
CA ALA A 137 -18.74 23.26 -3.85
C ALA A 137 -19.88 24.11 -3.28
N ARG A 138 -19.90 24.32 -1.96
CA ARG A 138 -20.94 25.12 -1.28
C ARG A 138 -20.86 26.60 -1.63
N ASP A 139 -19.65 27.18 -1.62
CA ASP A 139 -19.43 28.59 -1.95
C ASP A 139 -19.86 28.90 -3.40
N MET A 140 -19.55 27.98 -4.32
CA MET A 140 -19.93 28.07 -5.73
C MET A 140 -21.37 27.62 -6.03
N LYS A 141 -22.09 27.09 -5.03
CA LYS A 141 -23.42 26.48 -5.18
C LYS A 141 -23.46 25.37 -6.25
N LEU A 142 -22.38 24.60 -6.35
CA LEU A 142 -22.24 23.46 -7.25
C LEU A 142 -22.52 22.15 -6.52
N HIS A 143 -22.98 21.14 -7.26
CA HIS A 143 -23.06 19.79 -6.73
C HIS A 143 -21.64 19.28 -6.39
N PRO A 144 -21.41 18.57 -5.28
CA PRO A 144 -20.07 18.11 -4.88
C PRO A 144 -19.36 17.24 -5.94
N ALA A 145 -20.12 16.42 -6.67
CA ALA A 145 -19.57 15.63 -7.78
C ALA A 145 -19.17 16.50 -8.99
N GLU A 146 -19.86 17.63 -9.22
CA GLU A 146 -19.62 18.50 -10.37
C GLU A 146 -18.29 19.26 -10.24
N ILE A 147 -18.04 19.88 -9.07
CA ILE A 147 -16.79 20.62 -8.85
C ILE A 147 -15.56 19.69 -8.96
N ARG A 148 -15.71 18.43 -8.53
CA ARG A 148 -14.67 17.40 -8.67
C ARG A 148 -14.39 17.08 -10.13
N ARG A 149 -15.43 16.80 -10.92
CA ARG A 149 -15.29 16.52 -12.36
C ARG A 149 -14.62 17.65 -13.14
N ARG A 150 -14.91 18.92 -12.81
CA ARG A 150 -14.24 20.09 -13.43
C ARG A 150 -12.74 20.12 -13.19
N ASN A 151 -12.28 19.51 -12.10
CA ASN A 151 -10.92 19.63 -11.60
C ASN A 151 -10.14 18.32 -11.63
N PHE A 152 -10.74 17.17 -11.94
CA PHE A 152 -10.01 15.92 -12.00
C PHE A 152 -8.87 15.96 -13.02
N ILE A 153 -7.78 15.28 -12.66
CA ILE A 153 -6.72 14.90 -13.60
C ILE A 153 -7.30 13.85 -14.56
N THR A 154 -7.15 14.08 -15.86
CA THR A 154 -7.69 13.20 -16.92
C THR A 154 -6.64 12.72 -17.91
N GLN A 155 -5.40 13.20 -17.79
CA GLN A 155 -4.27 12.82 -18.62
C GLN A 155 -3.15 12.26 -17.74
N PHE A 156 -2.62 11.11 -18.12
CA PHE A 156 -1.57 10.40 -17.39
C PHE A 156 -0.44 9.99 -18.36
N PRO A 157 0.83 9.92 -17.90
CA PRO A 157 1.28 10.27 -16.55
C PRO A 157 1.15 11.78 -16.25
N TYR A 158 0.86 12.12 -14.99
CA TYR A 158 0.66 13.51 -14.54
C TYR A 158 1.67 13.88 -13.48
N GLN A 159 2.54 14.84 -13.78
CA GLN A 159 3.45 15.42 -12.80
C GLN A 159 2.68 16.39 -11.91
N THR A 160 2.50 16.04 -10.64
CA THR A 160 1.92 16.95 -9.66
C THR A 160 2.89 18.10 -9.36
N PRO A 161 2.39 19.27 -8.92
CA PRO A 161 3.25 20.37 -8.48
C PRO A 161 3.93 20.09 -7.12
N VAL A 162 3.68 18.93 -6.50
CA VAL A 162 4.17 18.53 -5.18
C VAL A 162 4.95 17.20 -5.25
N ALA A 163 5.90 17.15 -6.19
CA ALA A 163 6.92 16.11 -6.41
C ALA A 163 6.47 14.81 -7.07
N LEU A 164 5.30 14.26 -6.77
CA LEU A 164 4.93 12.93 -7.26
C LEU A 164 4.43 12.94 -8.71
N LEU A 165 4.80 11.89 -9.47
CA LEU A 165 4.29 11.61 -10.81
C LEU A 165 3.22 10.52 -10.71
N TYR A 166 1.95 10.88 -10.94
CA TYR A 166 0.88 9.89 -11.01
C TYR A 166 0.93 9.16 -12.34
N ASP A 167 0.88 7.83 -12.30
CA ASP A 167 1.15 6.95 -13.44
C ASP A 167 -0.11 6.68 -14.28
N ILE A 168 -1.24 6.41 -13.63
CA ILE A 168 -2.53 6.08 -14.28
C ILE A 168 -3.71 6.38 -13.34
N GLY A 169 -4.89 6.62 -13.90
CA GLY A 169 -6.12 6.72 -13.10
C GLY A 169 -7.39 6.90 -13.96
N ASN A 170 -8.54 6.53 -13.40
CA ASN A 170 -9.85 6.82 -13.97
C ASN A 170 -10.83 7.32 -12.90
N TYR A 171 -10.57 8.53 -12.41
CA TYR A 171 -11.27 9.13 -11.28
C TYR A 171 -12.76 9.33 -11.56
N GLY A 172 -13.11 9.78 -12.77
CA GLY A 172 -14.49 9.92 -13.22
C GLY A 172 -15.28 8.61 -13.07
N ARG A 173 -14.70 7.47 -13.48
CA ARG A 173 -15.35 6.17 -13.36
C ARG A 173 -15.59 5.74 -11.91
N THR A 174 -14.64 6.00 -11.00
CA THR A 174 -14.84 5.70 -9.57
C THR A 174 -15.97 6.54 -8.99
N LEU A 175 -16.01 7.85 -9.30
CA LEU A 175 -17.07 8.75 -8.83
C LEU A 175 -18.44 8.41 -9.41
N ASP A 176 -18.51 8.06 -10.70
CA ASP A 176 -19.76 7.65 -11.35
C ASP A 176 -20.30 6.36 -10.73
N SER A 177 -19.42 5.38 -10.48
CA SER A 177 -19.77 4.12 -9.85
C SER A 177 -20.28 4.34 -8.42
N ALA A 178 -19.57 5.16 -7.63
CA ALA A 178 -19.98 5.50 -6.27
C ALA A 178 -21.33 6.24 -6.25
N THR A 179 -21.53 7.20 -7.15
CA THR A 179 -22.78 7.97 -7.29
C THR A 179 -23.96 7.06 -7.63
N LYS A 180 -23.74 6.09 -8.52
CA LYS A 180 -24.76 5.10 -8.87
C LYS A 180 -25.09 4.18 -7.70
N MET A 181 -24.07 3.61 -7.06
CA MET A 181 -24.23 2.67 -5.93
C MET A 181 -24.83 3.34 -4.69
N ALA A 182 -24.53 4.62 -4.43
CA ALA A 182 -25.12 5.40 -3.34
C ALA A 182 -26.53 5.94 -3.66
N GLU A 183 -27.08 5.63 -4.84
CA GLU A 183 -28.41 6.04 -5.30
C GLU A 183 -28.66 7.55 -5.11
N ILE A 184 -27.71 8.39 -5.53
CA ILE A 184 -27.72 9.84 -5.26
C ILE A 184 -28.96 10.54 -5.80
N ALA A 185 -29.52 10.07 -6.92
CA ALA A 185 -30.77 10.59 -7.46
C ALA A 185 -31.95 10.50 -6.48
N GLY A 186 -31.94 9.50 -5.58
CA GLY A 186 -32.97 9.32 -4.54
C GLY A 186 -32.74 10.15 -3.28
N PHE A 187 -31.57 10.78 -3.12
CA PHE A 187 -31.21 11.51 -1.89
C PHE A 187 -32.21 12.61 -1.50
N PRO A 188 -32.74 13.47 -2.41
CA PRO A 188 -33.69 14.50 -2.02
C PRO A 188 -34.94 13.96 -1.32
N ALA A 189 -35.45 12.80 -1.77
CA ALA A 189 -36.60 12.15 -1.14
C ALA A 189 -36.24 11.62 0.26
N ARG A 190 -35.06 11.00 0.41
CA ARG A 190 -34.55 10.51 1.70
C ARG A 190 -34.30 11.65 2.70
N LYS A 191 -33.77 12.78 2.22
CA LYS A 191 -33.57 14.00 3.03
C LYS A 191 -34.90 14.58 3.53
N ALA A 192 -35.91 14.66 2.65
CA ALA A 192 -37.24 15.13 3.03
C ALA A 192 -37.94 14.19 4.03
N GLU A 193 -37.71 12.88 3.90
CA GLU A 193 -38.19 11.88 4.86
C GLU A 193 -37.56 12.05 6.24
N ALA A 194 -36.24 12.17 6.32
CA ALA A 194 -35.54 12.38 7.58
C ALA A 194 -36.01 13.67 8.29
N ALA A 195 -36.24 14.74 7.52
CA ALA A 195 -36.78 15.99 8.04
C ALA A 195 -38.17 15.80 8.68
N ARG A 196 -39.05 14.94 8.12
CA ARG A 196 -40.35 14.61 8.74
C ARG A 196 -40.21 13.85 10.05
N ARG A 197 -39.11 13.12 10.24
CA ARG A 197 -38.74 12.48 11.52
C ARG A 197 -37.99 13.40 12.47
N GLY A 198 -37.86 14.70 12.14
CA GLY A 198 -37.10 15.66 12.96
C GLY A 198 -35.58 15.47 12.90
N LYS A 199 -35.05 14.75 11.90
CA LYS A 199 -33.61 14.50 11.72
C LYS A 199 -33.03 15.38 10.61
N LEU A 200 -31.76 15.74 10.76
CA LEU A 200 -30.95 16.29 9.67
C LEU A 200 -30.33 15.14 8.89
N ARG A 201 -30.19 15.28 7.57
CA ARG A 201 -29.57 14.27 6.72
C ARG A 201 -28.55 14.89 5.77
N GLY A 202 -27.35 14.32 5.76
CA GLY A 202 -26.19 14.82 5.02
C GLY A 202 -25.58 13.77 4.11
N LEU A 203 -24.96 14.24 3.02
CA LEU A 203 -24.08 13.45 2.16
C LEU A 203 -22.67 14.02 2.24
N GLY A 204 -21.69 13.16 2.43
CA GLY A 204 -20.27 13.47 2.31
C GLY A 204 -19.66 12.70 1.14
N TYR A 205 -18.80 13.37 0.37
CA TYR A 205 -18.00 12.77 -0.70
C TYR A 205 -16.52 12.83 -0.33
N SER A 206 -15.77 11.79 -0.70
CA SER A 206 -14.32 11.74 -0.60
C SER A 206 -13.72 11.02 -1.80
N CYS A 207 -13.14 11.77 -2.73
CA CYS A 207 -12.37 11.24 -3.86
C CYS A 207 -10.88 11.25 -3.49
N TYR A 208 -10.37 10.11 -3.04
CA TYR A 208 -9.03 10.01 -2.47
C TYR A 208 -8.03 9.43 -3.48
N ILE A 209 -6.77 9.80 -3.34
CA ILE A 209 -5.64 9.12 -3.97
C ILE A 209 -4.61 8.84 -2.89
N GLU A 210 -3.96 7.69 -2.98
CA GLU A 210 -3.04 7.21 -1.97
C GLU A 210 -1.67 6.91 -2.61
N ALA A 211 -0.57 7.39 -2.02
CA ALA A 211 0.78 6.97 -2.44
C ALA A 211 1.19 5.71 -1.66
N CYS A 212 0.92 4.56 -2.26
CA CYS A 212 1.24 3.22 -1.77
C CYS A 212 2.62 2.75 -2.26
N GLY A 213 3.17 1.70 -1.64
CA GLY A 213 4.47 1.19 -2.07
C GLY A 213 5.59 2.17 -1.73
N ILE A 214 5.62 2.68 -0.50
CA ILE A 214 6.67 3.59 -0.02
C ILE A 214 8.04 2.92 -0.17
N ALA A 215 8.71 3.23 -1.27
CA ALA A 215 9.83 2.42 -1.70
C ALA A 215 10.86 3.07 -2.62
N PRO A 216 10.56 4.07 -3.48
CA PRO A 216 11.60 4.63 -4.34
C PRO A 216 12.72 5.27 -3.54
N SER A 217 13.84 4.55 -3.43
CA SER A 217 14.94 4.96 -2.55
C SER A 217 15.56 6.28 -2.99
N ALA A 218 15.54 6.58 -4.29
CA ALA A 218 15.97 7.85 -4.85
C ALA A 218 15.13 9.04 -4.35
N VAL A 219 13.80 8.91 -4.31
CA VAL A 219 12.89 9.95 -3.82
C VAL A 219 12.98 10.06 -2.30
N ALA A 220 13.04 8.94 -1.59
CA ALA A 220 13.22 8.94 -0.14
C ALA A 220 14.54 9.64 0.24
N GLY A 221 15.63 9.32 -0.46
CA GLY A 221 16.95 9.93 -0.24
C GLY A 221 17.00 11.42 -0.58
N SER A 222 16.39 11.85 -1.69
CA SER A 222 16.33 13.29 -2.05
C SER A 222 15.53 14.12 -1.04
N LEU A 223 14.62 13.47 -0.31
CA LEU A 223 13.83 14.06 0.76
C LEU A 223 14.43 13.84 2.16
N GLY A 224 15.66 13.31 2.25
CA GLY A 224 16.44 13.24 3.49
C GLY A 224 16.38 11.92 4.26
N ALA A 225 15.75 10.87 3.71
CA ALA A 225 15.81 9.53 4.30
C ALA A 225 17.23 8.97 4.23
N ARG A 226 17.65 8.26 5.29
CA ARG A 226 19.00 7.69 5.41
C ARG A 226 19.09 6.21 5.03
N ALA A 227 17.95 5.55 4.84
CA ALA A 227 17.85 4.16 4.43
C ALA A 227 17.05 4.05 3.13
N GLY A 228 17.40 3.06 2.31
CA GLY A 228 16.58 2.67 1.17
C GLY A 228 15.27 2.03 1.63
N LEU A 229 14.28 1.99 0.74
CA LEU A 229 12.95 1.47 1.04
C LEU A 229 12.59 0.28 0.14
N PHE A 230 13.61 -0.50 -0.26
CA PHE A 230 13.49 -1.72 -1.07
C PHE A 230 12.82 -2.88 -0.31
N GLU A 231 12.53 -3.98 -0.99
CA GLU A 231 12.15 -5.25 -0.36
C GLU A 231 12.91 -6.43 -0.97
N ALA A 232 12.93 -7.57 -0.27
CA ALA A 232 13.58 -8.78 -0.71
C ALA A 232 12.62 -9.98 -0.76
N GLY A 233 12.89 -10.87 -1.72
CA GLY A 233 12.24 -12.17 -1.84
C GLY A 233 13.26 -13.25 -2.20
N GLU A 234 13.16 -14.40 -1.55
CA GLU A 234 13.90 -15.62 -1.89
C GLU A 234 12.92 -16.75 -2.16
N VAL A 235 13.24 -17.55 -3.17
CA VAL A 235 12.45 -18.70 -3.62
C VAL A 235 13.34 -19.93 -3.48
N ARG A 236 12.83 -20.94 -2.78
CA ARG A 236 13.43 -22.27 -2.70
C ARG A 236 12.48 -23.27 -3.34
N VAL A 237 12.90 -23.88 -4.44
CA VAL A 237 12.13 -24.94 -5.08
C VAL A 237 12.62 -26.29 -4.57
N HIS A 238 11.73 -27.12 -4.04
CA HIS A 238 12.06 -28.46 -3.56
C HIS A 238 12.12 -29.47 -4.72
N PRO A 239 12.83 -30.60 -4.58
CA PRO A 239 12.91 -31.63 -5.62
C PRO A 239 11.54 -32.18 -6.07
N THR A 240 10.50 -32.04 -5.24
CA THR A 240 9.11 -32.45 -5.54
C THR A 240 8.35 -31.43 -6.41
N GLY A 241 8.90 -30.24 -6.66
CA GLY A 241 8.21 -29.13 -7.32
C GLY A 241 7.44 -28.20 -6.38
N LYS A 242 7.36 -28.52 -5.08
CA LYS A 242 6.84 -27.58 -4.06
C LYS A 242 7.80 -26.40 -3.88
N VAL A 243 7.30 -25.27 -3.37
CA VAL A 243 8.08 -24.04 -3.23
C VAL A 243 7.94 -23.46 -1.83
N THR A 244 9.06 -23.00 -1.26
CA THR A 244 9.05 -22.15 -0.07
C THR A 244 9.56 -20.76 -0.43
N ILE A 245 8.79 -19.75 -0.06
CA ILE A 245 9.08 -18.34 -0.27
C ILE A 245 9.52 -17.72 1.05
N PHE A 246 10.63 -17.00 1.03
CA PHE A 246 11.10 -16.22 2.17
C PHE A 246 10.97 -14.74 1.80
N THR A 247 10.31 -13.95 2.66
CA THR A 247 10.07 -12.53 2.39
C THR A 247 10.43 -11.68 3.61
N GLY A 248 10.96 -10.49 3.33
CA GLY A 248 11.18 -9.49 4.36
C GLY A 248 9.90 -8.74 4.78
N SER A 249 8.77 -8.89 4.05
CA SER A 249 7.46 -8.41 4.50
C SER A 249 6.93 -9.25 5.66
N HIS A 250 6.23 -8.64 6.62
CA HIS A 250 5.73 -9.34 7.83
C HIS A 250 4.20 -9.21 7.99
N SER A 251 3.53 -10.34 8.16
CA SER A 251 2.08 -10.41 8.32
C SER A 251 1.63 -9.94 9.70
N HIS A 252 0.65 -9.05 9.75
CA HIS A 252 -0.03 -8.61 10.97
C HIS A 252 -1.55 -8.80 10.89
N GLY A 253 -2.02 -9.56 9.89
CA GLY A 253 -3.44 -9.85 9.63
C GLY A 253 -3.92 -9.56 8.20
N GLN A 254 -3.06 -9.09 7.30
CA GLN A 254 -3.43 -8.70 5.93
C GLN A 254 -3.44 -9.87 4.91
N GLY A 255 -3.16 -11.10 5.34
CA GLY A 255 -3.26 -12.29 4.49
C GLY A 255 -2.09 -12.49 3.51
N HIS A 256 -0.86 -12.15 3.91
CA HIS A 256 0.35 -12.35 3.08
C HIS A 256 0.61 -13.82 2.75
N GLU A 257 0.37 -14.70 3.72
CA GLU A 257 0.53 -16.14 3.59
C GLU A 257 -0.35 -16.71 2.47
N THR A 258 -1.52 -16.11 2.24
CA THR A 258 -2.44 -16.50 1.16
C THR A 258 -2.12 -15.77 -0.13
N THR A 259 -2.02 -14.44 -0.10
CA THR A 259 -1.91 -13.63 -1.32
C THR A 259 -0.58 -13.81 -2.03
N PHE A 260 0.55 -13.91 -1.30
CA PHE A 260 1.84 -14.20 -1.94
C PHE A 260 1.87 -15.62 -2.52
N ALA A 261 1.28 -16.59 -1.83
CA ALA A 261 1.15 -17.95 -2.35
C ALA A 261 0.33 -17.97 -3.65
N GLN A 262 -0.79 -17.24 -3.72
CA GLN A 262 -1.61 -17.13 -4.94
C GLN A 262 -0.83 -16.55 -6.12
N VAL A 263 -0.06 -15.48 -5.92
CA VAL A 263 0.73 -14.86 -7.00
C VAL A 263 1.84 -15.81 -7.48
N VAL A 264 2.53 -16.48 -6.55
CA VAL A 264 3.59 -17.45 -6.89
C VAL A 264 3.02 -18.68 -7.60
N ALA A 265 1.94 -19.25 -7.07
CA ALA A 265 1.26 -20.41 -7.63
C ALA A 265 0.76 -20.12 -9.05
N SER A 266 0.15 -18.95 -9.26
CA SER A 266 -0.27 -18.50 -10.59
C SER A 266 0.93 -18.32 -11.54
N ARG A 267 2.04 -17.77 -11.06
CA ARG A 267 3.25 -17.56 -11.88
C ARG A 267 3.93 -18.87 -12.27
N LEU A 268 3.93 -19.86 -11.38
CA LEU A 268 4.57 -21.17 -11.60
C LEU A 268 3.62 -22.23 -12.16
N GLY A 269 2.32 -21.98 -12.23
CA GLY A 269 1.32 -22.97 -12.65
C GLY A 269 1.26 -24.20 -11.73
N ILE A 270 1.43 -24.00 -10.42
CA ILE A 270 1.36 -25.06 -9.39
C ILE A 270 0.17 -24.82 -8.45
N PRO A 271 -0.32 -25.84 -7.73
CA PRO A 271 -1.31 -25.65 -6.69
C PRO A 271 -0.86 -24.64 -5.63
N VAL A 272 -1.78 -23.81 -5.13
CA VAL A 272 -1.46 -22.84 -4.07
C VAL A 272 -0.99 -23.52 -2.78
N ASP A 273 -1.51 -24.71 -2.47
CA ASP A 273 -1.13 -25.54 -1.33
C ASP A 273 0.29 -26.13 -1.45
N ASP A 274 0.94 -25.98 -2.61
CA ASP A 274 2.34 -26.34 -2.83
C ASP A 274 3.30 -25.16 -2.61
N VAL A 275 2.79 -24.01 -2.13
CA VAL A 275 3.58 -22.80 -1.83
C VAL A 275 3.50 -22.46 -0.34
N ASP A 276 4.63 -22.57 0.35
CA ASP A 276 4.79 -22.13 1.73
C ASP A 276 5.38 -20.72 1.80
N ILE A 277 4.84 -19.86 2.67
CA ILE A 277 5.36 -18.51 2.91
C ILE A 277 6.04 -18.45 4.29
N VAL A 278 7.27 -17.95 4.33
CA VAL A 278 8.08 -17.73 5.53
C VAL A 278 8.40 -16.24 5.67
N HIS A 279 8.03 -15.67 6.80
CA HIS A 279 8.33 -14.29 7.18
C HIS A 279 8.57 -14.18 8.69
N GLY A 280 9.16 -13.07 9.13
CA GLY A 280 9.30 -12.71 10.55
C GLY A 280 10.53 -13.28 11.29
N ASP A 281 11.19 -14.30 10.75
CA ASP A 281 12.43 -14.84 11.31
C ASP A 281 13.65 -14.30 10.55
N THR A 282 14.32 -13.30 11.12
CA THR A 282 15.51 -12.65 10.53
C THR A 282 16.74 -13.57 10.45
N GLY A 283 16.71 -14.75 11.09
CA GLY A 283 17.71 -15.79 10.89
C GLY A 283 17.48 -16.65 9.64
N ARG A 284 16.29 -16.51 9.01
CA ARG A 284 15.86 -17.30 7.85
C ARG A 284 15.56 -16.47 6.60
N VAL A 285 15.23 -15.19 6.76
CA VAL A 285 14.85 -14.31 5.64
C VAL A 285 15.95 -13.31 5.30
N LEU A 286 16.00 -12.88 4.04
CA LEU A 286 16.83 -11.76 3.62
C LEU A 286 16.37 -10.46 4.30
N PHE A 287 17.31 -9.53 4.46
CA PHE A 287 16.98 -8.21 5.00
C PHE A 287 15.96 -7.50 4.11
N GLY A 288 14.85 -7.11 4.73
CA GLY A 288 13.76 -6.39 4.10
C GLY A 288 13.27 -5.26 4.98
N MET A 289 12.44 -4.40 4.40
CA MET A 289 11.95 -3.23 5.11
C MET A 289 10.62 -3.50 5.82
N GLY A 290 9.97 -4.63 5.58
CA GLY A 290 8.77 -5.03 6.31
C GLY A 290 7.47 -4.48 5.74
N THR A 291 6.41 -4.52 6.56
CA THR A 291 5.06 -4.19 6.14
C THR A 291 4.54 -2.90 6.78
N TYR A 292 4.42 -1.87 5.95
CA TYR A 292 3.79 -0.58 6.24
C TYR A 292 3.52 0.17 4.93
N GLY A 293 2.88 1.35 4.97
CA GLY A 293 2.67 2.19 3.77
C GLY A 293 2.08 1.45 2.57
N SER A 294 1.22 0.46 2.84
CA SER A 294 0.61 -0.43 1.84
C SER A 294 1.61 -1.03 0.84
N ARG A 295 2.83 -1.34 1.27
CA ARG A 295 3.94 -1.65 0.36
C ARG A 295 4.15 -3.12 0.03
N SER A 296 3.60 -4.02 0.83
CA SER A 296 4.04 -5.42 0.80
C SER A 296 3.79 -6.14 -0.51
N LEU A 297 2.63 -5.98 -1.15
CA LEU A 297 2.40 -6.60 -2.45
C LEU A 297 3.15 -5.87 -3.57
N ALA A 298 3.09 -4.53 -3.58
CA ALA A 298 3.73 -3.70 -4.59
C ALA A 298 5.26 -3.85 -4.63
N VAL A 299 5.91 -4.03 -3.48
CA VAL A 299 7.37 -4.10 -3.36
C VAL A 299 7.83 -5.52 -3.05
N GLY A 300 7.33 -6.12 -1.96
CA GLY A 300 7.68 -7.48 -1.56
C GLY A 300 7.18 -8.56 -2.52
N GLY A 301 5.92 -8.45 -2.95
CA GLY A 301 5.35 -9.33 -3.98
C GLY A 301 6.14 -9.25 -5.29
N THR A 302 6.53 -8.05 -5.72
CA THR A 302 7.37 -7.87 -6.91
C THR A 302 8.78 -8.44 -6.73
N ALA A 303 9.39 -8.30 -5.55
CA ALA A 303 10.68 -8.93 -5.25
C ALA A 303 10.59 -10.46 -5.33
N ILE A 304 9.53 -11.05 -4.76
CA ILE A 304 9.23 -12.49 -4.87
C ILE A 304 9.11 -12.91 -6.33
N ILE A 305 8.33 -12.20 -7.14
CA ILE A 305 8.13 -12.57 -8.55
C ILE A 305 9.41 -12.42 -9.38
N ARG A 306 10.25 -11.44 -9.10
CA ARG A 306 11.58 -11.35 -9.72
C ARG A 306 12.48 -12.53 -9.37
N ALA A 307 12.41 -13.05 -8.15
CA ALA A 307 13.12 -14.27 -7.77
C ALA A 307 12.52 -15.51 -8.46
N VAL A 308 11.19 -15.60 -8.59
CA VAL A 308 10.51 -16.65 -9.36
C VAL A 308 10.90 -16.60 -10.85
N ASP A 309 11.03 -15.42 -11.44
CA ASP A 309 11.43 -15.26 -12.84
C ASP A 309 12.87 -15.75 -13.07
N LYS A 310 13.77 -15.58 -12.09
CA LYS A 310 15.11 -16.18 -12.12
C LYS A 310 15.07 -17.70 -12.03
N VAL A 311 14.18 -18.26 -11.19
CA VAL A 311 13.93 -19.71 -11.11
C VAL A 311 13.49 -20.24 -12.47
N ILE A 312 12.53 -19.56 -13.12
CA ILE A 312 12.05 -19.94 -14.46
C ILE A 312 13.19 -19.84 -15.48
N ALA A 313 14.00 -18.77 -15.44
CA ALA A 313 15.13 -18.61 -16.35
C ALA A 313 16.18 -19.72 -16.21
N LYS A 314 16.51 -20.13 -14.96
CA LYS A 314 17.37 -21.29 -14.71
C LYS A 314 16.70 -22.60 -15.16
N GLY A 315 15.41 -22.74 -14.87
CA GLY A 315 14.60 -23.90 -15.27
C GLY A 315 14.54 -24.10 -16.78
N LYS A 316 14.46 -23.01 -17.58
CA LYS A 316 14.51 -23.06 -19.05
C LYS A 316 15.77 -23.73 -19.57
N LYS A 317 16.93 -23.45 -18.96
CA LYS A 317 18.22 -24.04 -19.34
C LYS A 317 18.27 -25.54 -19.04
N ILE A 318 17.72 -25.95 -17.89
CA ILE A 318 17.61 -27.37 -17.52
C ILE A 318 16.62 -28.08 -18.46
N ALA A 319 15.46 -27.47 -18.73
CA ALA A 319 14.44 -28.01 -19.62
C ALA A 319 14.94 -28.15 -21.07
N ALA A 320 15.68 -27.15 -21.58
CA ALA A 320 16.34 -27.20 -22.88
C ALA A 320 17.28 -28.40 -22.99
N HIS A 321 18.07 -28.67 -21.95
CA HIS A 321 18.93 -29.85 -21.92
C HIS A 321 18.11 -31.16 -22.00
N LEU A 322 17.05 -31.29 -21.20
CA LEU A 322 16.19 -32.47 -21.20
C LEU A 322 15.47 -32.72 -22.53
N MET A 323 15.18 -31.66 -23.30
CA MET A 323 14.47 -31.74 -24.57
C MET A 323 15.37 -31.72 -25.81
N GLU A 324 16.69 -31.61 -25.60
CA GLU A 324 17.71 -31.41 -26.63
C GLU A 324 17.40 -30.21 -27.53
N ALA A 325 17.10 -29.07 -26.91
CA ALA A 325 16.74 -27.81 -27.57
C ALA A 325 17.63 -26.64 -27.10
N ALA A 326 17.56 -25.50 -27.79
CA ALA A 326 18.17 -24.26 -27.32
C ALA A 326 17.33 -23.62 -26.20
N ASP A 327 17.97 -23.01 -25.20
CA ASP A 327 17.28 -22.37 -24.07
C ASP A 327 16.47 -21.14 -24.48
N THR A 328 16.88 -20.45 -25.55
CA THR A 328 16.14 -19.34 -26.18
C THR A 328 14.80 -19.78 -26.78
N ASP A 329 14.67 -21.05 -27.14
CA ASP A 329 13.47 -21.60 -27.77
C ASP A 329 12.51 -22.19 -26.73
N VAL A 330 12.86 -22.16 -25.44
CA VAL A 330 12.02 -22.68 -24.36
C VAL A 330 11.17 -21.56 -23.76
N GLU A 331 9.86 -21.77 -23.79
CA GLU A 331 8.85 -20.95 -23.12
C GLU A 331 8.37 -21.64 -21.85
N PHE A 332 7.86 -20.87 -20.89
CA PHE A 332 7.27 -21.41 -19.66
C PHE A 332 5.86 -20.87 -19.51
N THR A 333 4.88 -21.79 -19.45
CA THR A 333 3.46 -21.48 -19.28
C THR A 333 2.80 -22.61 -18.52
N ASP A 334 1.85 -22.29 -17.66
CA ASP A 334 0.97 -23.25 -16.98
C ASP A 334 1.68 -24.47 -16.35
N GLY A 335 2.84 -24.21 -15.72
CA GLY A 335 3.59 -25.26 -15.02
C GLY A 335 4.41 -26.18 -15.91
N ALA A 336 4.62 -25.84 -17.18
CA ALA A 336 5.44 -26.60 -18.11
C ALA A 336 6.41 -25.72 -18.89
N PHE A 337 7.59 -26.27 -19.18
CA PHE A 337 8.56 -25.71 -20.11
C PHE A 337 8.35 -26.34 -21.48
N LYS A 338 8.11 -25.54 -22.51
CA LYS A 338 7.74 -26.00 -23.87
C LYS A 338 8.70 -25.43 -24.90
N VAL A 339 9.12 -26.23 -25.88
CA VAL A 339 9.89 -25.72 -27.03
C VAL A 339 8.94 -25.06 -28.02
N ALA A 340 9.20 -23.80 -28.35
CA ALA A 340 8.39 -22.99 -29.23
C ALA A 340 8.17 -23.68 -30.59
N GLY A 341 6.92 -23.68 -31.07
CA GLY A 341 6.55 -24.30 -32.34
C GLY A 341 6.53 -25.84 -32.36
N THR A 342 6.66 -26.51 -31.22
CA THR A 342 6.62 -27.98 -31.12
C THR A 342 5.67 -28.46 -30.00
N ASP A 343 5.46 -29.77 -29.91
CA ASP A 343 4.75 -30.41 -28.78
C ASP A 343 5.70 -30.93 -27.68
N LYS A 344 7.01 -30.70 -27.80
CA LYS A 344 7.98 -31.08 -26.76
C LYS A 344 7.82 -30.19 -25.54
N GLN A 345 7.56 -30.81 -24.39
CA GLN A 345 7.48 -30.12 -23.11
C GLN A 345 7.96 -30.98 -21.94
N VAL A 346 8.41 -30.33 -20.87
CA VAL A 346 8.72 -30.96 -19.59
C VAL A 346 8.01 -30.23 -18.44
N PRO A 347 7.34 -30.94 -17.51
CA PRO A 347 6.69 -30.30 -16.37
C PRO A 347 7.67 -29.62 -15.42
N PHE A 348 7.22 -28.57 -14.72
CA PHE A 348 7.99 -27.85 -13.72
C PHE A 348 8.57 -28.77 -12.65
N ALA A 349 7.79 -29.72 -12.15
CA ALA A 349 8.24 -30.70 -11.14
C ALA A 349 9.40 -31.59 -11.63
N GLN A 350 9.41 -31.94 -12.92
CA GLN A 350 10.51 -32.72 -13.50
C GLN A 350 11.80 -31.89 -13.59
N VAL A 351 11.68 -30.61 -13.98
CA VAL A 351 12.81 -29.68 -13.97
C VAL A 351 13.32 -29.42 -12.55
N ALA A 352 12.40 -29.27 -11.58
CA ALA A 352 12.73 -29.11 -10.17
C ALA A 352 13.54 -30.31 -9.65
N LEU A 353 13.10 -31.55 -9.88
CA LEU A 353 13.87 -32.74 -9.52
C LEU A 353 15.24 -32.75 -10.21
N THR A 354 15.26 -32.48 -11.52
CA THR A 354 16.48 -32.54 -12.34
C THR A 354 17.54 -31.56 -11.84
N ALA A 355 17.15 -30.38 -11.34
CA ALA A 355 18.07 -29.41 -10.75
C ALA A 355 18.90 -29.98 -9.58
N TYR A 356 18.43 -31.05 -8.91
CA TYR A 356 19.13 -31.73 -7.82
C TYR A 356 19.85 -33.02 -8.26
N VAL A 357 19.88 -33.30 -9.56
CA VAL A 357 20.55 -34.46 -10.17
C VAL A 357 21.69 -33.95 -11.06
N PRO A 358 22.82 -33.50 -10.50
CA PRO A 358 23.84 -32.72 -11.22
C PRO A 358 24.59 -33.46 -12.33
N HIS A 359 24.45 -34.79 -12.40
CA HIS A 359 24.99 -35.57 -13.51
C HIS A 359 24.06 -35.60 -14.74
N ASN A 360 22.87 -35.02 -14.65
CA ASN A 360 21.82 -35.06 -15.68
C ASN A 360 21.62 -33.71 -16.40
N TYR A 361 22.57 -32.77 -16.25
CA TYR A 361 22.66 -31.53 -17.01
C TYR A 361 24.09 -30.97 -16.95
N PRO A 362 24.46 -29.98 -17.78
CA PRO A 362 25.81 -29.40 -17.81
C PRO A 362 26.15 -28.64 -16.52
N HIS A 363 26.64 -29.37 -15.50
CA HIS A 363 26.96 -28.82 -14.17
C HIS A 363 28.16 -27.86 -14.19
N ASP A 364 28.97 -27.88 -15.25
CA ASP A 364 30.05 -26.91 -15.50
C ASP A 364 29.50 -25.51 -15.83
N LYS A 365 28.23 -25.42 -16.23
CA LYS A 365 27.54 -24.17 -16.61
C LYS A 365 26.42 -23.77 -15.66
N LEU A 366 25.92 -24.72 -14.88
CA LEU A 366 24.77 -24.54 -13.98
C LEU A 366 25.06 -25.16 -12.62
N GLU A 367 24.96 -24.35 -11.57
CA GLU A 367 25.04 -24.85 -10.21
C GLU A 367 23.83 -25.73 -9.86
N PRO A 368 24.00 -26.77 -9.02
CA PRO A 368 22.90 -27.57 -8.49
C PRO A 368 21.87 -26.79 -7.67
N GLY A 369 20.66 -27.33 -7.64
CA GLY A 369 19.49 -26.76 -6.98
C GLY A 369 18.76 -25.70 -7.82
N LEU A 370 17.61 -25.26 -7.32
CA LEU A 370 16.74 -24.31 -8.02
C LEU A 370 16.25 -23.23 -7.04
N ASN A 371 17.22 -22.57 -6.40
CA ASN A 371 16.98 -21.50 -5.43
C ASN A 371 17.46 -20.17 -6.01
N GLU A 372 16.67 -19.11 -5.83
CA GLU A 372 17.00 -17.77 -6.32
C GLU A 372 16.50 -16.70 -5.35
N ASN A 373 17.08 -15.50 -5.45
CA ASN A 373 16.61 -14.34 -4.70
C ASN A 373 16.57 -13.08 -5.56
N ALA A 374 15.88 -12.06 -5.07
CA ALA A 374 15.87 -10.73 -5.65
C ALA A 374 15.63 -9.66 -4.59
N PHE A 375 16.25 -8.51 -4.84
CA PHE A 375 15.95 -7.25 -4.17
C PHE A 375 15.21 -6.35 -5.16
N TYR A 376 14.20 -5.64 -4.70
CA TYR A 376 13.43 -4.72 -5.51
C TYR A 376 13.31 -3.35 -4.85
N ASP A 377 13.90 -2.37 -5.53
CA ASP A 377 13.71 -0.94 -5.30
C ASP A 377 12.87 -0.39 -6.46
N PRO A 378 11.62 0.05 -6.24
CA PRO A 378 10.75 0.55 -7.28
C PRO A 378 11.14 1.96 -7.71
N THR A 379 10.82 2.32 -8.94
CA THR A 379 11.14 3.63 -9.51
C THR A 379 10.11 4.70 -9.14
N ASN A 380 8.90 4.30 -8.75
CA ASN A 380 7.81 5.18 -8.34
C ASN A 380 6.90 4.49 -7.30
N PHE A 381 6.00 5.26 -6.69
CA PHE A 381 4.88 4.75 -5.89
C PHE A 381 3.82 4.10 -6.78
N THR A 382 2.90 3.37 -6.18
CA THR A 382 1.60 3.06 -6.80
C THR A 382 0.55 4.03 -6.28
N PHE A 383 -0.41 4.40 -7.14
CA PHE A 383 -1.39 5.44 -6.83
C PHE A 383 -2.83 4.94 -6.88
N PRO A 384 -3.22 3.97 -6.03
CA PRO A 384 -4.62 3.59 -5.95
C PRO A 384 -5.47 4.78 -5.53
N ALA A 385 -6.68 4.83 -6.07
CA ALA A 385 -7.59 5.93 -5.89
C ALA A 385 -9.02 5.40 -5.80
N GLY A 386 -9.90 6.17 -5.20
CA GLY A 386 -11.29 5.78 -5.06
C GLY A 386 -12.21 6.95 -4.80
N SER A 387 -13.49 6.64 -4.74
CA SER A 387 -14.57 7.57 -4.43
C SER A 387 -15.47 6.95 -3.38
N HIS A 388 -15.51 7.56 -2.21
CA HIS A 388 -16.38 7.15 -1.11
C HIS A 388 -17.51 8.15 -0.95
N ILE A 389 -18.71 7.65 -0.67
CA ILE A 389 -19.88 8.47 -0.36
C ILE A 389 -20.51 7.95 0.93
N CYS A 390 -20.63 8.83 1.92
CA CYS A 390 -21.23 8.54 3.20
C CYS A 390 -22.51 9.35 3.37
N GLU A 391 -23.58 8.68 3.78
CA GLU A 391 -24.85 9.30 4.12
C GLU A 391 -25.05 9.18 5.63
N VAL A 392 -25.35 10.32 6.28
CA VAL A 392 -25.53 10.40 7.73
C VAL A 392 -26.88 11.01 8.10
N GLU A 393 -27.46 10.55 9.20
CA GLU A 393 -28.54 11.22 9.90
C GLU A 393 -28.05 11.77 11.24
N ILE A 394 -28.51 12.97 11.60
CA ILE A 394 -28.13 13.66 12.82
C ILE A 394 -29.40 14.04 13.57
N ASP A 395 -29.44 13.70 14.85
CA ASP A 395 -30.39 14.26 15.79
C ASP A 395 -29.97 15.68 16.18
N PRO A 396 -30.73 16.73 15.82
CA PRO A 396 -30.31 18.11 16.07
C PRO A 396 -30.31 18.49 17.56
N ASP A 397 -31.05 17.78 18.42
CA ASP A 397 -31.17 18.11 19.85
C ASP A 397 -30.04 17.48 20.66
N THR A 398 -29.52 16.33 20.22
CA THR A 398 -28.49 15.57 20.94
C THR A 398 -27.14 15.50 20.24
N GLY A 399 -27.09 15.82 18.93
CA GLY A 399 -25.90 15.66 18.09
C GLY A 399 -25.58 14.20 17.73
N VAL A 400 -26.39 13.23 18.18
CA VAL A 400 -26.20 11.81 17.84
C VAL A 400 -26.24 11.64 16.33
N THR A 401 -25.13 11.14 15.79
CA THR A 401 -24.92 10.96 14.36
C THR A 401 -24.88 9.48 14.02
N GLN A 402 -25.67 9.07 13.04
CA GLN A 402 -25.71 7.71 12.52
C GLN A 402 -25.26 7.69 11.07
N ILE A 403 -24.32 6.81 10.73
CA ILE A 403 -24.03 6.45 9.34
C ILE A 403 -25.16 5.55 8.86
N VAL A 404 -25.99 6.03 7.94
CA VAL A 404 -27.12 5.28 7.39
C VAL A 404 -26.76 4.53 6.12
N SER A 405 -25.73 4.99 5.40
CA SER A 405 -25.15 4.28 4.26
C SER A 405 -23.70 4.71 4.05
N PHE A 406 -22.86 3.77 3.62
CA PHE A 406 -21.47 4.04 3.24
C PHE A 406 -21.14 3.25 1.97
N THR A 407 -20.89 3.96 0.88
CA THR A 407 -20.49 3.37 -0.40
C THR A 407 -19.00 3.64 -0.60
N ALA A 408 -18.22 2.57 -0.77
CA ALA A 408 -16.81 2.64 -1.12
C ALA A 408 -16.60 2.06 -2.52
N VAL A 409 -15.96 2.84 -3.41
CA VAL A 409 -15.46 2.35 -4.69
C VAL A 409 -13.98 2.65 -4.75
N ASP A 410 -13.18 1.59 -4.88
CA ASP A 410 -11.73 1.66 -4.88
C ASP A 410 -11.16 1.04 -6.17
N ASP A 411 -10.13 1.66 -6.73
CA ASP A 411 -9.34 1.14 -7.84
C ASP A 411 -7.90 0.91 -7.34
N PHE A 412 -7.60 -0.36 -7.07
CA PHE A 412 -6.27 -0.82 -6.65
C PHE A 412 -5.45 -1.39 -7.81
N GLY A 413 -5.94 -1.27 -9.06
CA GLY A 413 -5.42 -2.01 -10.20
C GLY A 413 -5.75 -3.50 -10.13
N ASN A 414 -4.74 -4.36 -10.33
CA ASN A 414 -4.93 -5.80 -10.36
C ASN A 414 -5.18 -6.36 -8.95
N ILE A 415 -6.37 -6.91 -8.73
CA ILE A 415 -6.75 -7.51 -7.46
C ILE A 415 -6.31 -8.97 -7.43
N VAL A 416 -5.43 -9.31 -6.47
CA VAL A 416 -4.98 -10.70 -6.26
C VAL A 416 -6.08 -11.54 -5.59
N ASN A 417 -6.72 -10.99 -4.55
CA ASN A 417 -7.75 -11.70 -3.79
C ASN A 417 -8.85 -10.73 -3.37
N PRO A 418 -10.02 -10.74 -4.05
CA PRO A 418 -11.12 -9.83 -3.74
C PRO A 418 -11.63 -9.95 -2.30
N MET A 419 -11.67 -11.17 -1.74
CA MET A 419 -12.15 -11.43 -0.37
C MET A 419 -11.21 -10.87 0.71
N ILE A 420 -9.92 -10.71 0.43
CA ILE A 420 -8.96 -10.10 1.36
C ILE A 420 -8.97 -8.57 1.23
N VAL A 421 -9.37 -8.06 0.07
CA VAL A 421 -9.51 -6.62 -0.16
C VAL A 421 -10.77 -6.07 0.51
N GLU A 422 -11.89 -6.80 0.42
CA GLU A 422 -13.13 -6.55 1.17
C GLU A 422 -12.96 -6.82 2.67
#